data_AF-A0A9P5BLA4-F1
#
_entry.id   AF-A0A9P5BLA4-F1
#
_cell.length_a   1.000
_cell.length_b   1.000
_cell.length_c   1.000
_cell.angle_alpha   90.00
_cell.angle_beta   90.00
_cell.angle_gamma   90.00
#
_symmetry.space_group_name_H-M   'P 1'
#
loop_
_entity.id
_entity.type
_entity.pdbx_description
1 polymer ?
#
loop_
_entity_poly.entity_id
_entity_poly.type
_entity_poly.pdbx_seq_one_letter_code
_entity_poly.pdbx_strand_id
1 'polypeptide(L)'
;MALSSSKPKLPVAVEKPTPYTFDLGHLLAEDPNPVTLDRDNLEQSLAELARDGAQSLINQFLSTCPLNSTAQGVLLTLPAPSTPLPR
;
A
#
# COMPACT_ATOMS: atom_id res chain seq x y z
N MET A 1 -13.39 2.97 -36.38
CA MET A 1 -12.47 2.53 -35.31
C MET A 1 -12.49 3.58 -34.22
N ALA A 2 -13.04 3.28 -33.05
CA ALA A 2 -13.11 4.23 -31.94
C ALA A 2 -11.78 4.23 -31.19
N LEU A 3 -11.09 5.38 -31.18
CA LEU A 3 -9.88 5.58 -30.40
C LEU A 3 -10.25 5.56 -28.91
N SER A 4 -9.77 4.54 -28.20
CA SER A 4 -9.83 4.46 -26.74
C SER A 4 -9.13 5.69 -26.17
N SER A 5 -9.90 6.63 -25.62
CA SER A 5 -9.35 7.74 -24.83
C SER A 5 -8.69 7.14 -23.60
N SER A 6 -7.35 7.03 -23.61
CA SER A 6 -6.61 6.54 -22.46
C SER A 6 -6.73 7.57 -21.35
N LYS A 7 -7.51 7.26 -20.31
CA LYS A 7 -7.55 8.07 -19.09
C LYS A 7 -6.10 8.31 -18.62
N PRO A 8 -5.74 9.55 -18.24
CA PRO A 8 -4.40 9.83 -17.75
C PRO A 8 -4.11 8.92 -16.56
N LYS A 9 -2.92 8.30 -16.55
CA LYS A 9 -2.48 7.47 -15.43
C LYS A 9 -2.35 8.37 -14.20
N LEU A 10 -3.14 8.10 -13.18
CA LEU A 10 -2.99 8.78 -11.90
C LEU A 10 -1.64 8.40 -11.28
N PRO A 11 -0.99 9.33 -10.55
CA PRO A 11 0.25 9.03 -9.84
C PRO A 11 -0.04 7.97 -8.77
N VAL A 12 0.71 6.88 -8.81
CA VAL A 12 0.60 5.77 -7.85
C VAL A 12 1.82 5.67 -6.93
N ALA A 13 2.90 6.38 -7.25
CA ALA A 13 4.09 6.44 -6.42
C ALA A 13 3.86 7.43 -5.27
N VAL A 14 4.15 6.98 -4.05
CA VAL A 14 4.09 7.80 -2.83
C VAL A 14 5.53 8.08 -2.42
N GLU A 15 5.94 9.34 -2.53
CA GLU A 15 7.27 9.79 -2.13
C GLU A 15 7.18 10.51 -0.79
N LYS A 16 7.89 9.99 0.21
CA LYS A 16 8.01 10.61 1.54
C LYS A 16 9.49 10.78 1.93
N PRO A 17 9.81 11.73 2.84
CA PRO A 17 11.18 11.97 3.27
C PRO A 17 11.86 10.74 3.87
N THR A 18 11.14 10.01 4.71
CA THR A 18 11.59 8.73 5.27
C THR A 18 10.87 7.59 4.56
N PRO A 19 11.58 6.56 4.08
CA PRO A 19 10.95 5.43 3.39
C PRO A 19 10.09 4.60 4.35
N TYR A 20 9.04 3.99 3.80
CA TYR A 20 8.19 3.03 4.51
C TYR A 20 8.93 1.73 4.83
N THR A 21 8.62 1.13 5.98
CA THR A 21 8.98 -0.26 6.31
C THR A 21 7.75 -1.16 6.15
N PHE A 22 7.95 -2.42 5.77
CA PHE A 22 6.87 -3.33 5.47
C PHE A 22 7.08 -4.69 6.13
N ASP A 23 6.03 -5.20 6.78
CA ASP A 23 5.91 -6.60 7.19
C ASP A 23 4.77 -7.23 6.39
N LEU A 24 5.12 -7.72 5.19
CA LEU A 24 4.16 -8.30 4.26
C LEU A 24 3.54 -9.60 4.77
N GLY A 25 4.16 -10.28 5.75
CA GLY A 25 3.58 -11.46 6.38
C GLY A 25 2.39 -11.11 7.27
N HIS A 26 2.36 -9.90 7.85
CA HIS A 26 1.23 -9.36 8.61
C HIS A 26 0.38 -8.35 7.83
N LEU A 27 0.64 -8.20 6.54
CA LEU A 27 0.01 -7.19 5.68
C LEU A 27 0.16 -5.75 6.22
N LEU A 28 1.32 -5.44 6.77
CA LEU A 28 1.56 -4.22 7.52
C LEU A 28 2.54 -3.29 6.78
N ALA A 29 2.19 -2.00 6.72
CA ALA A 29 3.09 -0.92 6.33
C ALA A 29 3.26 0.06 7.51
N GLU A 30 4.50 0.39 7.83
CA GLU A 30 4.84 1.36 8.86
C GLU A 30 5.33 2.65 8.20
N ASP A 31 4.70 3.75 8.60
CA ASP A 31 5.10 5.09 8.20
C ASP A 31 5.88 5.75 9.34
N PRO A 32 7.21 5.89 9.25
CA PRO A 32 8.00 6.59 10.29
C PRO A 32 7.89 8.11 10.20
N ASN A 33 7.20 8.66 9.19
CA ASN A 33 7.08 10.12 9.04
C ASN A 33 6.11 10.72 10.07
N PRO A 34 6.35 11.95 10.54
CA PRO A 34 5.45 12.62 11.48
C PRO A 34 4.02 12.77 10.94
N VAL A 35 3.05 12.49 11.81
CA VAL A 35 1.62 12.61 11.48
C VAL A 35 1.19 14.08 11.60
N THR A 36 0.95 14.73 10.46
CA THR A 36 0.40 16.08 10.37
C THR A 36 -1.10 16.00 10.10
N LEU A 37 -1.93 16.45 11.04
CA LEU A 37 -3.38 16.41 10.92
C LEU A 37 -3.96 17.81 11.03
N ASP A 38 -4.85 18.14 10.11
CA ASP A 38 -5.73 19.30 10.27
C ASP A 38 -6.83 18.92 11.29
N ARG A 39 -6.92 19.66 12.39
CA ARG A 39 -7.92 19.40 13.44
C ARG A 39 -9.32 19.79 13.00
N ASP A 40 -9.45 20.73 12.07
CA ASP A 40 -10.75 21.18 11.56
C ASP A 40 -11.32 20.16 10.55
N ASN A 41 -10.45 19.39 9.87
CA ASN A 41 -10.79 18.35 8.90
C ASN A 41 -10.07 17.02 9.21
N LEU A 42 -10.22 16.54 10.44
CA LEU A 42 -9.48 15.39 10.95
C LEU A 42 -9.68 14.11 10.12
N GLU A 43 -10.93 13.75 9.83
CA GLU A 43 -11.26 12.53 9.08
C GLU A 43 -10.66 12.54 7.66
N GLN A 44 -10.70 13.71 7.01
CA GLN A 44 -10.13 13.88 5.68
C GLN A 44 -8.60 13.74 5.72
N SER A 45 -7.95 14.37 6.70
CA SER A 45 -6.50 14.25 6.90
C SER A 45 -6.06 12.82 7.18
N LEU A 46 -6.82 12.08 8.00
CA LEU A 46 -6.57 10.68 8.29
C LEU A 46 -6.78 9.80 7.06
N ALA A 47 -7.83 10.04 6.28
CA ALA A 47 -8.11 9.31 5.06
C ALA A 47 -7.00 9.52 4.01
N GLU A 48 -6.51 10.75 3.86
CA GLU A 48 -5.39 11.07 2.96
C GLU A 48 -4.10 10.37 3.39
N LEU A 49 -3.77 10.42 4.68
CA LEU A 49 -2.61 9.72 5.23
C LEU A 49 -2.70 8.21 5.05
N ALA A 50 -3.86 7.62 5.35
CA ALA A 50 -4.11 6.19 5.19
C ALA A 50 -4.06 5.77 3.71
N ARG A 51 -4.56 6.60 2.80
CA ARG A 51 -4.50 6.36 1.35
C ARG A 51 -3.06 6.23 0.86
N ASP A 52 -2.16 7.10 1.32
CA ASP A 52 -0.74 7.06 0.93
C ASP A 52 -0.04 5.79 1.46
N GLY A 53 -0.31 5.40 2.71
CA GLY A 53 0.19 4.15 3.28
C GLY A 53 -0.34 2.92 2.55
N ALA A 54 -1.65 2.88 2.28
CA ALA A 54 -2.29 1.77 1.58
C ALA A 54 -1.81 1.64 0.13
N GLN A 55 -1.64 2.76 -0.59
CA GLN A 55 -1.11 2.74 -1.95
C GLN A 55 0.31 2.17 -1.98
N SER A 56 1.16 2.57 -1.03
CA SER A 56 2.52 2.06 -0.89
C SER A 56 2.54 0.55 -0.59
N LEU A 57 1.67 0.10 0.31
CA LEU A 57 1.51 -1.31 0.67
C LEU A 57 1.06 -2.16 -0.52
N ILE A 58 0.06 -1.71 -1.28
CA ILE A 58 -0.42 -2.41 -2.48
C ILE A 58 0.68 -2.47 -3.55
N ASN A 59 1.39 -1.37 -3.78
CA ASN A 59 2.51 -1.33 -4.71
C ASN A 59 3.57 -2.37 -4.32
N GLN A 60 3.89 -2.47 -3.02
CA GLN A 60 4.84 -3.43 -2.51
C GLN A 60 4.36 -4.88 -2.73
N PHE A 61 3.10 -5.20 -2.40
CA PHE A 61 2.54 -6.54 -2.66
C PHE A 61 2.63 -6.95 -4.12
N LEU A 62 2.18 -6.09 -5.03
CA LEU A 62 2.11 -6.41 -6.45
C LEU A 62 3.49 -6.42 -7.13
N SER A 63 4.48 -5.76 -6.53
CA SER A 63 5.83 -5.69 -7.09
C SER A 63 6.77 -6.77 -6.55
N THR A 64 6.60 -7.22 -5.29
CA THR A 64 7.54 -8.16 -4.65
C THR A 64 6.98 -9.53 -4.33
N CYS A 65 5.66 -9.70 -4.22
CA CYS A 65 5.08 -11.02 -3.94
C CYS A 65 4.78 -11.79 -5.23
N PRO A 66 5.17 -13.09 -5.33
CA PRO A 66 4.80 -13.92 -6.46
C PRO A 66 3.28 -14.08 -6.59
N LEU A 67 2.77 -13.83 -7.80
CA LEU A 67 1.37 -14.03 -8.17
C LEU A 67 1.15 -15.45 -8.69
N ASN A 68 0.23 -16.18 -8.07
CA ASN A 68 -0.18 -17.51 -8.49
C ASN A 68 -1.62 -17.46 -8.98
N SER A 69 -1.82 -17.72 -10.28
CA SER A 69 -3.16 -17.85 -10.86
C SER A 69 -3.60 -19.31 -10.77
N THR A 70 -4.67 -19.56 -10.01
CA THR A 70 -5.25 -20.89 -9.82
C THR A 70 -6.69 -20.92 -10.32
N ALA A 71 -7.30 -22.10 -10.41
CA ALA A 71 -8.72 -22.22 -10.76
C ALA A 71 -9.67 -21.52 -9.75
N GLN A 72 -9.19 -21.25 -8.54
CA GLN A 72 -9.95 -20.55 -7.48
C GLN A 72 -9.76 -19.04 -7.50
N GLY A 73 -8.80 -18.53 -8.28
CA GLY A 73 -8.50 -17.10 -8.38
C GLY A 73 -7.00 -16.79 -8.37
N VAL A 74 -6.70 -15.49 -8.32
CA VAL A 74 -5.33 -14.95 -8.26
C VAL A 74 -4.94 -14.74 -6.80
N LEU A 75 -3.84 -15.38 -6.40
CA LEU A 75 -3.35 -15.40 -5.02
C LEU A 75 -1.93 -14.82 -4.96
N LEU A 76 -1.60 -14.16 -3.85
CA LEU A 76 -0.25 -13.69 -3.56
C LEU A 76 0.43 -14.63 -2.57
N THR A 77 1.67 -15.01 -2.85
CA THR A 77 2.50 -15.72 -1.86
C THR A 77 3.18 -14.70 -0.95
N LEU A 78 2.76 -14.68 0.31
CA LEU A 78 3.31 -13.80 1.35
C LEU A 78 4.61 -14.38 1.94
N PRO A 79 5.58 -13.53 2.32
CA PRO A 79 6.77 -13.97 3.04
C PRO A 79 6.43 -14.34 4.49
N ALA A 80 7.40 -14.94 5.18
CA ALA A 80 7.28 -15.21 6.62
C ALA A 80 7.10 -13.88 7.39
N PRO A 81 6.21 -13.82 8.40
CA PRO A 81 6.04 -12.62 9.20
C PRO A 81 7.32 -12.25 9.94
N SER A 82 7.72 -10.97 9.88
CA SER A 82 8.96 -10.50 10.53
C SER A 82 8.74 -10.05 11.96
N THR A 83 7.54 -9.57 12.30
CA THR A 83 7.23 -9.04 13.64
C THR A 83 7.00 -10.19 14.63
N PRO A 84 7.84 -10.37 15.67
CA PRO A 84 7.64 -11.42 16.66
C PRO A 84 6.48 -11.06 17.58
N LEU A 85 5.45 -11.91 17.61
CA LEU A 85 4.30 -11.76 18.50
C LEU A 85 4.40 -12.74 19.70
N PRO A 86 3.97 -12.33 20.90
CA PRO A 86 3.89 -13.24 22.04
C PRO A 86 2.87 -14.35 21.75
N ARG A 87 3.18 -15.57 22.21
CA ARG A 87 2.28 -16.74 22.11
C ARG A 87 1.21 -16.69 23.19
#